data_AF-A0A378VY32-F1
#
_entry.id   AF-A0A378VY32-F1
#
_cell.length_a   1.000
_cell.length_b   1.000
_cell.length_c   1.000
_cell.angle_alpha   90.00
_cell.angle_beta   90.00
_cell.angle_gamma   90.00
#
_symmetry.space_group_name_H-M   'P 1'
#
loop_
_entity.id
_entity.type
_entity.pdbx_description
1 polymer ?
#
loop_
_entity_poly.entity_id
_entity_poly.type
_entity_poly.pdbx_seq_one_letter_code
_entity_poly.pdbx_strand_id
1 'polypeptide(L)'
;MRLFALDRAAAILNRLAPERGVAIEHNLLTRQIEGAQRKVEGRNFDMRKQVLEYDDVANEQRKVIYSQRNEILTSKDIGDLMQEIRSGAVSDLVDTYMPPDSMEEQWDIPTLENRLAAEFRLQEDIQSWLKADNAIDGQDIKERLIERIENEYAAKPNWSASRQWLISSAT
;
A
#
# COMPACT_ATOMS: atom_id res chain seq x y z
N MET A 1 -10.76 33.88 -28.21
CA MET A 1 -9.67 34.69 -27.58
C MET A 1 -9.73 34.79 -26.06
N ARG A 2 -10.83 34.40 -25.38
CA ARG A 2 -10.98 34.53 -23.92
C ARG A 2 -10.08 33.59 -23.10
N LEU A 3 -9.79 32.38 -23.60
CA LEU A 3 -8.84 31.42 -23.02
C LEU A 3 -7.35 31.83 -23.21
N PHE A 4 -7.09 32.86 -24.02
CA PHE A 4 -5.77 33.13 -24.57
C PHE A 4 -5.03 34.30 -23.91
N ALA A 5 -5.68 35.05 -22.99
CA ALA A 5 -5.08 36.15 -22.22
C ALA A 5 -4.04 36.96 -23.03
N LEU A 6 -4.38 37.26 -24.28
CA LEU A 6 -3.50 37.95 -25.22
C LEU A 6 -3.97 39.38 -25.30
N ASP A 7 -3.79 40.12 -24.21
CA ASP A 7 -4.06 41.57 -24.19
C ASP A 7 -3.32 42.26 -25.35
N ARG A 8 -2.14 41.74 -25.72
CA ARG A 8 -1.36 42.21 -26.87
C ARG A 8 -1.93 41.81 -28.24
N ALA A 9 -2.41 40.58 -28.44
CA ALA A 9 -2.98 40.21 -29.75
C ALA A 9 -4.37 40.82 -29.97
N ALA A 10 -5.17 40.94 -28.91
CA ALA A 10 -6.43 41.67 -28.96
C ALA A 10 -6.20 43.15 -29.29
N ALA A 11 -5.17 43.78 -28.71
CA ALA A 11 -4.79 45.17 -29.03
C ALA A 11 -4.30 45.33 -30.48
N ILE A 12 -3.54 44.37 -31.01
CA ILE A 12 -3.07 44.37 -32.41
C ILE A 12 -4.24 44.13 -33.37
N LEU A 13 -5.15 43.19 -33.04
CA LEU A 13 -6.35 42.91 -33.81
C LEU A 13 -7.29 44.13 -33.86
N ASN A 14 -7.48 44.84 -32.74
CA ASN A 14 -8.29 46.07 -32.70
C ASN A 14 -7.67 47.22 -33.51
N ARG A 15 -6.34 47.28 -33.62
CA ARG A 15 -5.63 48.27 -34.46
C ARG A 15 -5.65 47.92 -35.95
N LEU A 16 -5.70 46.63 -36.27
CA LEU A 16 -5.67 46.11 -37.65
C LEU A 16 -7.05 45.74 -38.19
N ALA A 17 -8.11 45.85 -37.38
CA ALA A 17 -9.47 45.49 -37.77
C ALA A 17 -9.91 46.34 -38.98
N PRO A 18 -10.00 45.75 -40.19
CA PRO A 18 -10.58 46.45 -41.31
C PRO A 18 -12.10 46.41 -41.18
N GLU A 19 -12.79 47.15 -42.03
CA GLU A 19 -14.26 47.11 -42.14
C GLU A 19 -14.78 45.66 -42.19
N ARG A 20 -15.96 45.44 -41.60
CA ARG A 20 -16.56 44.09 -41.51
C ARG A 20 -16.63 43.47 -42.92
N GLY A 21 -15.91 42.36 -43.11
CA GLY A 21 -15.93 41.60 -44.37
C GLY A 21 -14.61 41.53 -45.13
N VAL A 22 -13.56 42.23 -44.67
CA VAL A 22 -12.22 42.16 -45.30
C VAL A 22 -11.33 41.13 -44.57
N ALA A 23 -10.62 40.31 -45.36
CA ALA A 23 -9.68 39.32 -44.82
C ALA A 23 -8.51 40.00 -44.10
N ILE A 24 -8.16 39.50 -42.91
CA ILE A 24 -7.03 39.99 -42.11
C ILE A 24 -5.82 39.11 -42.41
N GLU A 25 -4.91 39.60 -43.23
CA GLU A 25 -3.62 38.96 -43.48
C GLU A 25 -2.50 39.79 -42.86
N HIS A 26 -1.98 39.33 -41.72
CA HIS A 26 -0.85 40.00 -41.09
C HIS A 26 0.06 38.97 -40.41
N ASN A 27 1.29 38.83 -40.93
CA ASN A 27 2.26 37.83 -40.45
C ASN A 27 2.50 37.87 -38.93
N LEU A 28 2.44 39.06 -38.32
CA LEU A 28 2.58 39.21 -36.86
C LEU A 28 1.41 38.56 -36.09
N LEU A 29 0.18 38.64 -36.62
CA LEU A 29 -1.00 38.06 -36.00
C LEU A 29 -0.97 36.54 -36.10
N THR A 30 -0.63 35.99 -37.27
CA THR A 30 -0.45 34.55 -37.48
C THR A 30 0.56 33.96 -36.49
N ARG A 31 1.74 34.59 -36.36
CA ARG A 31 2.78 34.16 -35.38
C ARG A 31 2.28 34.21 -33.93
N GLN A 32 1.46 35.21 -33.58
CA GLN A 32 0.90 35.32 -32.23
C GLN A 32 -0.13 34.24 -31.95
N ILE A 33 -0.99 33.91 -32.93
CA ILE A 33 -1.97 32.82 -32.81
C ILE A 33 -1.25 31.47 -32.66
N GLU A 34 -0.24 31.20 -33.50
CA GLU A 34 0.57 29.98 -33.38
C GLU A 34 1.25 29.86 -32.01
N GLY A 35 1.83 30.95 -31.50
CA GLY A 35 2.45 30.97 -30.17
C GLY A 35 1.44 30.71 -29.05
N ALA A 36 0.23 31.26 -29.18
CA ALA A 36 -0.87 31.03 -28.24
C ALA A 36 -1.30 29.55 -28.23
N GLN A 37 -1.43 28.97 -29.43
CA GLN A 37 -1.79 27.58 -29.62
C GLN A 37 -0.75 26.65 -29.02
N ARG A 38 0.55 26.85 -29.33
CA ARG A 38 1.65 26.09 -28.71
C ARG A 38 1.62 26.16 -27.18
N LYS A 39 1.28 27.32 -26.62
CA LYS A 39 1.17 27.46 -25.15
C LYS A 39 -0.01 26.68 -24.57
N VAL A 40 -1.16 26.64 -25.24
CA VAL A 40 -2.31 25.84 -24.81
C VAL A 40 -2.02 24.35 -24.93
N GLU A 41 -1.43 23.93 -26.04
CA GLU A 41 -0.99 22.55 -26.25
C GLU A 41 0.04 22.12 -25.19
N GLY A 42 1.01 22.99 -24.88
CA GLY A 42 1.97 22.78 -23.79
C GLY A 42 1.29 22.61 -22.43
N ARG A 43 0.34 23.49 -22.07
CA ARG A 43 -0.42 23.35 -20.82
C ARG A 43 -1.24 22.05 -20.76
N ASN A 44 -1.87 21.67 -21.86
CA ASN A 44 -2.62 20.41 -21.94
C ASN A 44 -1.70 19.20 -21.84
N PHE A 45 -0.50 19.27 -22.43
CA PHE A 45 0.51 18.25 -22.30
C PHE A 45 1.00 18.12 -20.86
N ASP A 46 1.32 19.23 -20.19
CA ASP A 46 1.75 19.24 -18.79
C ASP A 46 0.68 18.66 -17.86
N MET A 47 -0.59 19.04 -18.06
CA MET A 47 -1.71 18.47 -17.31
C MET A 47 -1.83 16.96 -17.50
N ARG A 48 -1.71 16.46 -18.73
CA ARG A 48 -1.74 15.02 -19.01
C ARG A 48 -0.55 14.31 -18.39
N LYS A 49 0.64 14.90 -18.48
CA LYS A 49 1.86 14.36 -17.88
C LYS A 49 1.68 14.15 -16.38
N GLN A 50 1.15 15.15 -15.68
CA GLN A 50 0.90 15.02 -14.24
C GLN A 50 -0.12 13.90 -13.92
N VAL A 51 -1.19 13.77 -14.71
CA VAL A 51 -2.16 12.67 -14.54
C VAL A 51 -1.51 11.31 -14.80
N LEU A 52 -0.64 11.19 -15.81
CA LEU A 52 0.10 9.96 -16.11
C LEU A 52 1.09 9.62 -15.00
N GLU A 53 1.79 10.60 -14.42
CA GLU A 53 2.70 10.36 -13.29
C GLU A 53 1.96 9.79 -12.06
N TYR A 54 0.74 10.26 -11.78
CA TYR A 54 -0.11 9.65 -10.74
C TYR A 54 -0.56 8.23 -11.11
N ASP A 55 -0.91 7.99 -12.37
CA ASP A 55 -1.29 6.66 -12.85
C ASP A 55 -0.11 5.68 -12.80
N ASP A 56 1.11 6.13 -13.10
CA ASP A 56 2.32 5.31 -13.01
C ASP A 56 2.51 4.75 -11.59
N VAL A 57 2.35 5.58 -10.56
CA VAL A 57 2.41 5.12 -9.17
C VAL A 57 1.32 4.08 -8.87
N ALA A 58 0.07 4.36 -9.27
CA ALA A 58 -1.05 3.44 -9.05
C ALA A 58 -0.89 2.12 -9.83
N ASN A 59 -0.30 2.18 -11.01
CA ASN A 59 -0.03 1.05 -11.87
C ASN A 59 1.08 0.17 -11.30
N GLU A 60 2.17 0.75 -10.79
CA GLU A 60 3.21 -0.01 -10.10
C GLU A 60 2.66 -0.74 -8.86
N GLN A 61 1.85 -0.06 -8.04
CA GLN A 61 1.15 -0.71 -6.93
C GLN A 61 0.27 -1.88 -7.41
N ARG A 62 -0.52 -1.67 -8.48
CA ARG A 62 -1.37 -2.72 -9.05
C ARG A 62 -0.57 -3.93 -9.53
N LYS A 63 0.57 -3.71 -10.18
CA LYS A 63 1.46 -4.79 -10.65
C LYS A 63 1.95 -5.65 -9.48
N VAL A 64 2.41 -5.03 -8.40
CA VAL A 64 2.87 -5.77 -7.20
C VAL A 64 1.75 -6.62 -6.62
N ILE A 65 0.57 -6.03 -6.38
CA ILE A 65 -0.57 -6.74 -5.79
C ILE A 65 -1.06 -7.88 -6.69
N TYR A 66 -1.13 -7.65 -8.01
CA TYR A 66 -1.55 -8.70 -8.93
C TYR A 66 -0.51 -9.80 -9.12
N SER A 67 0.78 -9.48 -9.01
CA SER A 67 1.84 -10.48 -9.00
C SER A 67 1.68 -11.40 -7.79
N GLN A 68 1.58 -10.85 -6.58
CA GLN A 68 1.39 -11.62 -5.34
C GLN A 68 0.09 -12.43 -5.38
N ARG A 69 -1.00 -11.84 -5.86
CA ARG A 69 -2.28 -12.54 -6.03
C ARG A 69 -2.14 -13.74 -6.97
N ASN A 70 -1.48 -13.56 -8.11
CA ASN A 70 -1.32 -14.64 -9.08
C ASN A 70 -0.42 -15.75 -8.53
N GLU A 71 0.62 -15.41 -7.79
CA GLU A 71 1.48 -16.37 -7.09
C GLU A 71 0.66 -17.24 -6.12
N ILE A 72 -0.16 -16.61 -5.27
CA ILE A 72 -1.05 -17.33 -4.34
C ILE A 72 -2.07 -18.21 -5.08
N LEU A 73 -2.69 -17.70 -6.16
CA LEU A 73 -3.72 -18.42 -6.90
C LEU A 73 -3.17 -19.59 -7.75
N THR A 74 -1.91 -19.52 -8.14
CA THR A 74 -1.27 -20.55 -8.97
C THR A 74 -0.44 -21.54 -8.16
N SER A 75 -0.11 -21.21 -6.92
CA SER A 75 0.58 -22.13 -6.03
C SER A 75 -0.31 -23.32 -5.64
N LYS A 76 0.32 -24.50 -5.54
CA LYS A 76 -0.34 -25.71 -5.02
C LYS A 76 -0.40 -25.72 -3.50
N ASP A 77 0.54 -25.02 -2.86
CA ASP A 77 0.66 -24.91 -1.41
C ASP A 77 1.16 -23.51 -1.05
N ILE A 78 0.55 -22.93 -0.01
CA ILE A 78 0.90 -21.62 0.52
C ILE A 78 1.30 -21.71 2.00
N GLY A 79 1.55 -22.92 2.51
CA GLY A 79 1.91 -23.19 3.91
C GLY A 79 3.09 -22.35 4.38
N ASP A 80 4.21 -22.41 3.65
CA ASP A 80 5.44 -21.66 4.00
C ASP A 80 5.20 -20.14 4.00
N LEU A 81 4.48 -19.63 2.99
CA LEU A 81 4.10 -18.21 2.92
C LEU A 81 3.22 -17.79 4.11
N MET A 82 2.26 -18.64 4.50
CA MET A 82 1.40 -18.37 5.65
C MET A 82 2.18 -18.44 6.97
N GLN A 83 3.16 -19.33 7.08
CA GLN A 83 4.05 -19.41 8.24
C GLN A 83 4.89 -18.14 8.37
N GLU A 84 5.51 -17.68 7.28
CA GLU A 84 6.31 -16.45 7.27
C GLU A 84 5.47 -15.22 7.63
N ILE A 85 4.27 -15.08 7.06
CA ILE A 85 3.36 -13.97 7.39
C ILE A 85 2.96 -14.02 8.86
N ARG A 86 2.70 -15.21 9.40
CA ARG A 86 2.27 -15.36 10.79
C ARG A 86 3.40 -15.04 11.76
N SER A 87 4.59 -15.59 11.55
CA SER A 87 5.75 -15.33 12.40
C SER A 87 6.15 -13.86 12.34
N GLY A 88 6.11 -13.24 11.16
CA GLY A 88 6.31 -11.80 10.97
C GLY A 88 5.31 -10.95 11.75
N ALA A 89 4.01 -11.25 11.63
CA ALA A 89 2.97 -10.49 12.34
C ALA A 89 3.12 -10.56 13.87
N VAL A 90 3.51 -11.72 14.40
CA VAL A 90 3.77 -11.89 15.84
C VAL A 90 5.04 -11.17 16.24
N SER A 91 6.11 -11.27 15.43
CA SER A 91 7.36 -10.53 15.68
C SER A 91 7.10 -9.03 15.74
N ASP A 92 6.39 -8.46 14.77
CA ASP A 92 6.07 -7.03 14.71
C ASP A 92 5.23 -6.59 15.92
N LEU A 93 4.29 -7.43 16.36
CA LEU A 93 3.51 -7.17 17.56
C LEU A 93 4.41 -7.14 18.81
N VAL A 94 5.28 -8.13 18.97
CA VAL A 94 6.23 -8.17 20.09
C VAL A 94 7.15 -6.96 20.04
N ASP A 95 7.75 -6.64 18.89
CA ASP A 95 8.65 -5.49 18.72
C ASP A 95 7.96 -4.14 18.99
N THR A 96 6.64 -4.06 18.84
CA THR A 96 5.86 -2.86 19.19
C THR A 96 5.80 -2.62 20.71
N TYR A 97 5.72 -3.68 21.52
CA TYR A 97 5.55 -3.58 22.98
C TYR A 97 6.80 -3.98 23.78
N MET A 98 7.76 -4.62 23.13
CA MET A 98 9.07 -5.01 23.63
C MET A 98 10.12 -4.65 22.56
N PRO A 99 10.45 -3.36 22.40
CA PRO A 99 11.35 -2.93 21.34
C PRO A 99 12.71 -3.64 21.39
N PRO A 100 13.33 -3.95 20.25
CA PRO A 100 14.66 -4.53 20.22
C PRO A 100 15.68 -3.61 20.91
N ASP A 101 16.67 -4.21 21.57
CA ASP A 101 17.73 -3.51 22.32
C ASP A 101 17.22 -2.57 23.45
N SER A 102 15.98 -2.77 23.92
CA SER A 102 15.39 -1.98 25.01
C SER A 102 15.55 -2.67 26.37
N MET A 103 15.46 -1.87 27.43
CA MET A 103 15.44 -2.35 28.82
C MET A 103 14.04 -2.84 29.19
N GLU A 104 13.93 -3.81 30.09
CA GLU A 104 12.65 -4.37 30.57
C GLU A 104 11.65 -3.32 31.07
N GLU A 105 12.15 -2.21 31.65
CA GLU A 105 11.32 -1.09 32.12
C GLU A 105 10.54 -0.40 30.99
N GLN A 106 10.98 -0.56 29.75
CA GLN A 106 10.34 0.00 28.55
C GLN A 106 9.30 -0.95 27.96
N TRP A 107 9.17 -2.17 28.49
CA TRP A 107 8.26 -3.18 27.96
C TRP A 107 6.85 -3.00 28.50
N ASP A 108 5.86 -3.02 27.60
CA ASP A 108 4.43 -3.03 27.97
C ASP A 108 3.85 -4.43 27.81
N ILE A 109 4.27 -5.32 28.72
CA ILE A 109 3.81 -6.72 28.78
C ILE A 109 2.29 -6.84 28.96
N PRO A 110 1.63 -6.08 29.87
CA PRO A 110 0.17 -6.16 30.00
C PRO A 110 -0.57 -5.87 28.69
N THR A 111 -0.13 -4.89 27.91
CA THR A 111 -0.78 -4.59 26.63
C THR A 111 -0.47 -5.65 25.58
N LEU A 112 0.76 -6.18 25.54
CA LEU A 112 1.13 -7.29 24.65
C LEU A 112 0.25 -8.53 24.88
N GLU A 113 0.08 -8.96 26.14
CA GLU A 113 -0.76 -10.10 26.50
C GLU A 113 -2.22 -9.90 26.06
N ASN A 114 -2.77 -8.70 26.30
CA ASN A 114 -4.12 -8.36 25.86
C ASN A 114 -4.27 -8.41 24.33
N ARG A 115 -3.25 -7.95 23.58
CA ARG A 115 -3.24 -7.97 22.11
C ARG A 115 -3.14 -9.39 21.57
N LEU A 116 -2.26 -10.21 22.13
CA LEU A 116 -2.14 -11.63 21.79
C LEU A 116 -3.46 -12.37 22.01
N ALA A 117 -4.15 -12.10 23.12
CA ALA A 117 -5.45 -12.69 23.39
C ALA A 117 -6.54 -12.21 22.42
N ALA A 118 -6.57 -10.92 22.09
CA ALA A 118 -7.59 -10.33 21.24
C ALA A 118 -7.44 -10.70 19.75
N GLU A 119 -6.21 -10.68 19.23
CA GLU A 119 -5.95 -10.80 17.79
C GLU A 119 -5.56 -12.23 17.41
N PHE A 120 -4.81 -12.93 18.26
CA PHE A 120 -4.29 -14.27 17.99
C PHE A 120 -5.02 -15.37 18.78
N ARG A 121 -5.88 -15.00 19.74
CA ARG A 121 -6.53 -15.92 20.71
C ARG A 121 -5.52 -16.71 21.53
N LEU A 122 -4.33 -16.15 21.70
CA LEU A 122 -3.25 -16.74 22.47
C LEU A 122 -3.25 -16.13 23.87
N GLN A 123 -3.49 -16.95 24.89
CA GLN A 123 -3.43 -16.53 26.29
C GLN A 123 -2.13 -17.05 26.90
N GLU A 124 -1.18 -16.15 27.09
CA GLU A 124 0.08 -16.44 27.78
C GLU A 124 0.27 -15.46 28.94
N ASP A 125 0.94 -15.94 29.99
CA ASP A 125 1.33 -15.15 31.16
C ASP A 125 2.83 -14.91 31.07
N ILE A 126 3.19 -13.93 30.24
CA ILE A 126 4.56 -13.52 29.96
C ILE A 126 5.19 -12.91 31.23
N GLN A 127 4.38 -12.22 32.05
CA GLN A 127 4.86 -11.71 33.34
C GLN A 127 5.36 -12.82 34.27
N SER A 128 4.69 -13.97 34.29
CA SER A 128 5.16 -15.13 35.06
C SER A 128 6.43 -15.74 34.50
N TRP A 129 6.68 -15.66 33.19
CA TRP A 129 7.94 -16.13 32.59
C TRP A 129 9.12 -15.28 33.05
N LEU A 130 8.97 -13.95 33.03
CA LEU A 130 9.98 -13.01 33.49
C LEU A 130 10.30 -13.16 34.99
N LYS A 131 9.29 -13.48 35.81
CA LYS A 131 9.50 -13.75 37.25
C LYS A 131 10.20 -15.08 37.52
N ALA A 132 10.01 -16.06 36.64
CA ALA A 132 10.55 -17.41 36.82
C ALA A 132 12.03 -17.50 36.37
N ASP A 133 12.41 -16.71 35.38
CA ASP A 133 13.77 -16.67 34.84
C ASP A 133 14.19 -15.23 34.55
N ASN A 134 15.13 -14.71 35.35
CA ASN A 134 15.66 -13.35 35.19
C ASN A 134 16.70 -13.25 34.05
N ALA A 135 17.06 -14.35 33.40
CA ALA A 135 17.98 -14.36 32.27
C ALA A 135 17.26 -14.38 30.92
N ILE A 136 15.93 -14.55 30.91
CA ILE A 136 15.16 -14.56 29.67
C ILE A 136 15.17 -13.17 29.04
N ASP A 137 15.60 -13.08 27.79
CA ASP A 137 15.61 -11.82 27.07
C ASP A 137 14.37 -11.65 26.17
N GLY A 138 14.25 -10.49 25.55
CA GLY A 138 13.11 -10.20 24.66
C GLY A 138 13.06 -11.08 23.41
N GLN A 139 14.22 -11.58 22.96
CA GLN A 139 14.32 -12.47 21.81
C GLN A 139 13.83 -13.88 22.19
N ASP A 140 14.21 -14.39 23.36
CA ASP A 140 13.71 -15.66 23.90
C ASP A 140 12.18 -15.67 24.02
N ILE A 141 11.59 -14.58 24.53
CA ILE A 141 10.13 -14.42 24.64
C ILE A 141 9.48 -14.43 23.25
N LYS A 142 10.06 -13.69 22.30
CA LYS A 142 9.56 -13.63 20.93
C LYS A 142 9.56 -15.00 20.26
N GLU A 143 10.68 -15.72 20.32
CA GLU A 143 10.83 -17.05 19.74
C GLU A 143 9.83 -18.04 20.35
N ARG A 144 9.69 -17.99 21.68
CA ARG A 144 8.72 -18.82 22.39
C ARG A 144 7.28 -18.51 21.95
N LEU A 145 6.90 -17.24 21.80
CA LEU A 145 5.55 -16.87 21.35
C LEU A 145 5.28 -17.33 19.91
N ILE A 146 6.26 -17.18 19.01
CA ILE A 146 6.15 -17.68 17.63
C ILE A 146 5.95 -19.19 17.62
N GLU A 147 6.76 -19.94 18.39
CA GLU A 147 6.62 -21.39 18.51
C GLU A 147 5.24 -21.80 19.04
N ARG A 148 4.73 -21.10 20.05
CA ARG A 148 3.39 -21.36 20.62
C ARG A 148 2.29 -21.19 19.57
N ILE A 149 2.37 -20.12 18.77
CA ILE A 149 1.37 -19.86 17.72
C ILE A 149 1.47 -20.87 16.58
N GLU A 150 2.68 -21.28 16.18
CA GLU A 150 2.84 -22.32 15.16
C GLU A 150 2.31 -23.67 15.64
N ASN A 151 2.54 -24.03 16.90
CA ASN A 151 1.99 -25.25 17.49
C ASN A 151 0.46 -25.22 17.55
N GLU A 152 -0.13 -24.10 17.97
CA GLU A 152 -1.59 -23.90 17.95
C GLU A 152 -2.16 -23.99 16.53
N TYR A 153 -1.45 -23.48 15.52
CA TYR A 153 -1.86 -23.60 14.13
C TYR A 153 -1.78 -25.05 13.64
N ALA A 154 -0.68 -25.76 13.93
CA ALA A 154 -0.49 -27.15 13.54
C ALA A 154 -1.50 -28.09 14.20
N ALA A 155 -1.95 -27.77 15.42
CA ALA A 155 -2.98 -28.51 16.14
C ALA A 155 -4.40 -28.29 15.56
N LYS A 156 -4.63 -27.25 14.75
CA LYS A 156 -5.93 -27.05 14.10
C LYS A 156 -6.17 -28.19 13.11
N PRO A 157 -7.32 -28.88 13.18
CA PRO A 157 -7.61 -29.97 12.27
C PRO A 157 -7.57 -29.46 10.83
N ASN A 158 -6.90 -30.20 9.95
CA ASN A 158 -6.85 -29.87 8.54
C ASN A 158 -8.29 -29.78 8.01
N TRP A 159 -8.72 -28.56 7.71
CA TRP A 159 -10.08 -28.25 7.24
C TRP A 159 -10.45 -29.06 5.99
N SER A 160 -9.45 -29.41 5.17
CA SER A 160 -9.66 -30.25 3.98
C SER A 160 -10.01 -31.71 4.33
N ALA A 161 -9.38 -32.30 5.33
CA ALA A 161 -9.67 -33.66 5.79
C ALA A 161 -11.07 -33.77 6.44
N SER A 162 -11.50 -32.72 7.13
CA SER A 162 -12.81 -32.65 7.80
C SER A 162 -13.97 -32.52 6.80
N ARG A 163 -13.77 -31.84 5.66
CA ARG A 163 -14.76 -31.78 4.57
C ARG A 163 -14.85 -33.08 3.78
N GLN A 164 -13.74 -33.78 3.56
CA GLN A 164 -13.73 -35.08 2.87
C GLN A 164 -14.57 -36.12 3.64
N TRP A 165 -14.51 -36.10 4.97
CA TRP A 165 -15.32 -36.97 5.84
C TRP A 165 -16.82 -36.64 5.78
N LEU A 166 -17.20 -35.37 5.85
CA LEU A 166 -18.61 -34.95 5.76
C LEU A 166 -19.25 -35.31 4.41
N ILE A 167 -18.52 -35.16 3.30
CA ILE A 167 -19.02 -35.52 1.96
C ILE A 167 -19.12 -37.04 1.79
N SER A 168 -18.18 -37.81 2.36
CA SER A 168 -18.19 -39.29 2.33
C SER A 168 -19.26 -39.92 3.23
N SER A 169 -19.72 -39.22 4.27
CA SER A 169 -20.73 -39.72 5.21
C SER A 169 -22.19 -39.44 4.79
N ALA A 170 -22.39 -38.71 3.69
CA ALA A 170 -23.70 -38.28 3.19
C ALA A 170 -24.13 -38.99 1.88
N THR A 171 -23.39 -40.00 1.44
CA THR A 171 -23.69 -40.91 0.31
C THR A 171 -23.74 -42.34 0.79
#